data_AF-A0A7S2AAW7-F1
#
_entry.id   AF-A0A7S2AAW7-F1
#
_cell.length_a   1.000
_cell.length_b   1.000
_cell.length_c   1.000
_cell.angle_alpha   90.00
_cell.angle_beta   90.00
_cell.angle_gamma   90.00
#
_symmetry.space_group_name_H-M   'P 1'
#
loop_
_entity.id
_entity.type
_entity.pdbx_description
1 polymer ?
#
loop_
_entity_poly.entity_id
_entity_poly.type
_entity_poly.pdbx_seq_one_letter_code
_entity_poly.pdbx_strand_id
1 'polypeptide(L)'
;SPCKNLNACFTKFNDSALTIYMEKGSYPATDNCGQKFVGNSFALIASNGSASIDCDHTAVAISFEANSGATTAQINLTNINIMKGSGTNGGALSFSGLTVKVTLTVVNCSFVNNTASGNGGALDLTGVTQSE
;
A
#
# COMPACT_ATOMS: atom_id res chain seq x y z
N SER A 1 7.13 -6.82 -17.74
CA SER A 1 8.41 -6.28 -17.25
C SER A 1 8.21 -5.77 -15.84
N PRO A 2 9.16 -5.98 -14.92
CA PRO A 2 9.05 -5.54 -13.53
C PRO A 2 8.94 -4.02 -13.43
N CYS A 3 8.16 -3.58 -12.45
CA CYS A 3 7.85 -2.17 -12.25
C CYS A 3 9.08 -1.39 -11.76
N LYS A 4 9.46 -0.30 -12.45
CA LYS A 4 10.54 0.63 -12.05
C LYS A 4 10.03 2.00 -11.60
N ASN A 5 8.78 2.32 -11.93
CA ASN A 5 8.09 3.53 -11.51
C ASN A 5 6.67 3.11 -11.13
N LEU A 6 6.34 3.18 -9.85
CA LEU A 6 5.05 2.77 -9.32
C LEU A 6 3.93 3.57 -9.97
N ASN A 7 4.03 4.90 -10.12
CA ASN A 7 3.01 5.68 -10.84
C ASN A 7 2.68 5.08 -12.21
N ALA A 8 3.71 4.76 -13.00
CA ALA A 8 3.54 4.15 -14.33
C ALA A 8 2.81 2.80 -14.26
N CYS A 9 3.08 1.99 -13.23
CA CYS A 9 2.44 0.69 -13.00
C CYS A 9 1.05 0.80 -12.37
N PHE A 10 0.78 1.90 -11.67
CA PHE A 10 -0.50 2.22 -11.04
C PHE A 10 -1.47 2.95 -11.99
N THR A 11 -1.02 3.38 -13.18
CA THR A 11 -1.76 4.36 -14.01
C THR A 11 -3.22 4.04 -14.36
N LYS A 12 -3.79 2.84 -14.15
CA LYS A 12 -5.21 2.60 -14.52
C LYS A 12 -5.87 1.40 -13.84
N PHE A 13 -6.27 1.41 -12.57
CA PHE A 13 -7.15 0.32 -12.11
C PHE A 13 -8.20 0.77 -11.08
N ASN A 14 -9.42 1.00 -11.58
CA ASN A 14 -10.64 0.52 -10.90
C ASN A 14 -10.77 -0.97 -11.25
N ASP A 15 -9.84 -1.80 -10.79
CA ASP A 15 -9.91 -3.25 -10.99
C ASP A 15 -10.37 -3.89 -9.68
N SER A 16 -11.25 -4.86 -9.81
CA SER A 16 -11.58 -5.75 -8.71
C SER A 16 -10.35 -6.43 -8.10
N ALA A 17 -9.29 -6.71 -8.88
CA ALA A 17 -8.06 -7.32 -8.41
C ALA A 17 -6.82 -6.84 -9.17
N LEU A 18 -5.79 -6.38 -8.46
CA LEU A 18 -4.51 -5.97 -9.03
C LEU A 18 -3.34 -6.65 -8.31
N THR A 19 -2.37 -7.16 -9.07
CA THR A 19 -1.08 -7.62 -8.55
C THR A 19 0.06 -6.93 -9.29
N ILE A 20 0.95 -6.29 -8.55
CA ILE A 20 2.14 -5.62 -9.06
C ILE A 20 3.38 -6.40 -8.62
N TYR A 21 4.16 -6.85 -9.61
CA TYR A 21 5.47 -7.45 -9.37
C TYR A 21 6.57 -6.39 -9.46
N MET A 22 7.32 -6.24 -8.38
CA MET A 22 8.41 -5.29 -8.25
C MET A 22 9.76 -5.98 -8.37
N GLU A 23 10.70 -5.30 -9.02
CA GLU A 23 12.11 -5.67 -8.96
C GLU A 23 12.68 -5.34 -7.57
N LYS A 24 13.72 -6.06 -7.16
CA LYS A 24 14.52 -5.63 -6.00
C LYS A 24 15.15 -4.28 -6.31
N GLY A 25 15.05 -3.34 -5.37
CA GLY A 25 15.63 -2.01 -5.56
C GLY A 25 15.04 -0.95 -4.65
N SER A 26 15.42 0.30 -4.92
CA SER A 26 14.89 1.48 -4.23
C SER A 26 14.06 2.31 -5.20
N TYR A 27 12.93 2.83 -4.71
CA TYR A 27 11.87 3.52 -5.42
C TYR A 27 11.60 4.87 -4.72
N PRO A 28 12.36 5.94 -5.04
CA PRO A 28 12.29 7.22 -4.33
C PRO A 28 11.10 8.12 -4.73
N ALA A 29 10.87 9.13 -3.88
CA ALA A 29 9.58 9.73 -3.53
C ALA A 29 8.73 10.40 -4.61
N THR A 30 9.28 11.00 -5.66
CA THR A 30 8.44 11.94 -6.46
C THR A 30 7.35 11.24 -7.26
N ASP A 31 7.58 10.00 -7.70
CA ASP A 31 6.61 9.24 -8.50
C ASP A 31 6.12 7.97 -7.81
N ASN A 32 6.70 7.59 -6.67
CA ASN A 32 6.47 6.26 -6.09
C ASN A 32 5.55 6.28 -4.85
N CYS A 33 5.01 7.45 -4.52
CA CYS A 33 4.20 7.70 -3.33
C CYS A 33 2.88 8.38 -3.69
N GLY A 34 1.97 8.47 -2.72
CA GLY A 34 0.60 8.95 -2.94
C GLY A 34 -0.23 8.02 -3.82
N GLN A 35 0.14 6.74 -3.90
CA GLN A 35 -0.50 5.79 -4.80
C GLN A 35 -1.86 5.39 -4.25
N LYS A 36 -2.93 5.66 -4.99
CA LYS A 36 -4.29 5.28 -4.60
C LYS A 36 -4.74 4.06 -5.38
N PHE A 37 -5.17 3.03 -4.68
CA PHE A 37 -5.81 1.86 -5.24
C PHE A 37 -7.31 1.85 -4.92
N VAL A 38 -8.13 1.60 -5.94
CA VAL A 38 -9.58 1.40 -5.79
C VAL A 38 -9.92 0.01 -6.33
N GLY A 39 -10.30 -0.90 -5.43
CA GLY A 39 -10.55 -2.28 -5.81
C GLY A 39 -10.81 -3.20 -4.62
N ASN A 40 -11.02 -4.49 -4.88
CA ASN A 40 -11.31 -5.46 -3.82
C ASN A 40 -10.10 -6.34 -3.46
N SER A 41 -9.10 -6.42 -4.33
CA SER A 41 -7.88 -7.19 -4.06
C SER A 41 -6.66 -6.46 -4.61
N PHE A 42 -5.63 -6.32 -3.79
CA PHE A 42 -4.40 -5.64 -4.15
C PHE A 42 -3.19 -6.40 -3.64
N ALA A 43 -2.17 -6.57 -4.48
CA ALA A 43 -0.93 -7.21 -4.06
C ALA A 43 0.31 -6.50 -4.62
N LEU A 44 1.30 -6.24 -3.76
CA LEU A 44 2.67 -5.87 -4.15
C LEU A 44 3.63 -6.98 -3.74
N ILE A 45 4.37 -7.50 -4.72
CA ILE A 45 5.24 -8.65 -4.54
C ILE A 45 6.60 -8.34 -5.14
N ALA A 46 7.65 -8.34 -4.31
CA ALA A 46 9.03 -8.43 -4.79
C ALA A 46 9.50 -9.88 -4.70
N SER A 47 9.66 -10.55 -5.85
CA SER A 47 9.95 -11.99 -5.89
C SER A 47 11.43 -12.35 -5.70
N ASN A 48 12.34 -11.41 -5.96
CA ASN A 48 13.80 -11.63 -5.95
C ASN A 48 14.51 -10.71 -4.94
N GLY A 49 14.11 -10.77 -3.66
CA GLY A 49 14.56 -9.88 -2.59
C GLY A 49 13.55 -8.78 -2.32
N SER A 50 13.99 -7.68 -1.70
CA SER A 50 13.08 -6.60 -1.27
C SER A 50 13.05 -5.40 -2.20
N ALA A 51 11.85 -4.85 -2.40
CA ALA A 51 11.65 -3.54 -3.03
C ALA A 51 11.41 -2.49 -1.93
N SER A 52 12.07 -1.34 -2.01
CA SER A 52 11.97 -0.27 -1.00
C SER A 52 11.36 0.98 -1.59
N ILE A 53 10.18 1.37 -1.10
CA ILE A 53 9.47 2.59 -1.45
C ILE A 53 9.85 3.65 -0.42
N ASP A 54 10.58 4.68 -0.83
CA ASP A 54 10.98 5.80 0.04
C ASP A 54 10.18 7.04 -0.36
N CYS A 55 9.29 7.48 0.53
CA CYS A 55 8.38 8.59 0.27
C CYS A 55 8.87 9.96 0.72
N ASP A 56 10.06 10.05 1.31
CA ASP A 56 10.68 11.32 1.73
C ASP A 56 9.72 12.29 2.45
N HIS A 57 8.77 11.74 3.21
CA HIS A 57 7.69 12.40 3.92
C HIS A 57 6.75 13.27 3.07
N THR A 58 6.67 13.01 1.76
CA THR A 58 5.88 13.79 0.81
C THR A 58 4.39 13.42 0.80
N ALA A 59 4.07 12.14 1.06
CA ALA A 59 2.70 11.62 1.05
C ALA A 59 2.62 10.28 1.79
N VAL A 60 1.39 9.79 2.02
CA VAL A 60 1.17 8.37 2.28
C VAL A 60 1.75 7.56 1.12
N ALA A 61 2.38 6.41 1.38
CA ALA A 61 2.92 5.61 0.28
C ALA A 61 1.80 5.01 -0.58
N ILE A 62 0.89 4.27 0.05
CA ILE A 62 -0.25 3.63 -0.61
C ILE A 62 -1.54 3.85 0.19
N SER A 63 -2.58 4.33 -0.47
CA SER A 63 -3.95 4.37 0.06
C SER A 63 -4.85 3.37 -0.67
N PHE A 64 -5.75 2.75 0.09
CA PHE A 64 -6.69 1.75 -0.42
C PHE A 64 -8.13 2.19 -0.14
N GLU A 65 -8.96 2.07 -1.17
CA GLU A 65 -10.41 2.21 -1.11
C GLU A 65 -11.07 0.96 -1.75
N ALA A 66 -12.08 0.39 -1.09
CA ALA A 66 -12.84 -0.71 -1.65
C ALA A 66 -13.84 -0.20 -2.70
N ASN A 67 -14.19 -1.04 -3.69
CA ASN A 67 -15.27 -0.69 -4.62
C ASN A 67 -16.60 -0.55 -3.87
N SER A 68 -17.47 0.33 -4.37
CA SER A 68 -18.85 0.42 -3.89
C SER A 68 -19.54 -0.94 -3.99
N GLY A 69 -20.22 -1.36 -2.92
CA GLY A 69 -20.91 -2.64 -2.84
C GLY A 69 -20.01 -3.86 -2.56
N ALA A 70 -18.69 -3.67 -2.40
CA ALA A 70 -17.83 -4.73 -1.91
C ALA A 70 -18.24 -5.14 -0.49
N THR A 71 -18.10 -6.42 -0.17
CA THR A 71 -18.30 -6.95 1.19
C THR A 71 -16.99 -7.36 1.84
N THR A 72 -15.96 -7.59 1.02
CA THR A 72 -14.62 -7.98 1.44
C THR A 72 -13.57 -7.26 0.59
N ALA A 73 -12.40 -7.05 1.18
CA ALA A 73 -11.21 -6.57 0.49
C ALA A 73 -9.97 -7.34 0.97
N GLN A 74 -8.99 -7.53 0.08
CA GLN A 74 -7.73 -8.21 0.38
C GLN A 74 -6.54 -7.34 -0.02
N ILE A 75 -5.56 -7.24 0.86
CA ILE A 75 -4.27 -6.58 0.59
C ILE A 75 -3.14 -7.52 0.95
N ASN A 76 -2.23 -7.77 0.01
CA ASN A 76 -1.08 -8.66 0.20
C ASN A 76 0.22 -7.92 -0.12
N LEU A 77 1.10 -7.77 0.87
CA LEU A 77 2.44 -7.24 0.69
C LEU A 77 3.46 -8.35 0.96
N THR A 78 4.40 -8.54 0.03
CA THR A 78 5.46 -9.55 0.17
C THR A 78 6.81 -8.98 -0.25
N ASN A 79 7.77 -9.01 0.68
CA ASN A 79 9.12 -8.46 0.52
C ASN A 79 9.13 -6.96 0.15
N ILE A 80 8.21 -6.18 0.72
CA ILE A 80 8.11 -4.74 0.45
C ILE A 80 8.56 -3.95 1.68
N ASN A 81 9.49 -3.03 1.49
CA ASN A 81 9.86 -2.04 2.50
C ASN A 81 9.19 -0.71 2.13
N ILE A 82 8.54 -0.07 3.10
CA ILE A 82 7.98 1.26 2.93
C ILE A 82 8.59 2.16 3.98
N MET A 83 9.17 3.28 3.57
CA MET A 83 9.84 4.21 4.46
C MET A 83 9.49 5.66 4.19
N LYS A 84 9.54 6.45 5.27
CA LYS A 84 9.30 7.90 5.23
C LYS A 84 7.98 8.27 4.56
N GLY A 85 6.95 7.46 4.69
CA GLY A 85 5.59 7.83 4.32
C GLY A 85 4.99 8.80 5.34
N SER A 86 4.23 9.78 4.86
CA SER A 86 3.60 10.83 5.68
C SER A 86 2.15 11.07 5.26
N GLY A 87 1.23 10.39 5.94
CA GLY A 87 -0.22 10.48 5.66
C GLY A 87 -0.99 11.11 6.81
N THR A 88 -2.27 11.43 6.60
CA THR A 88 -3.18 11.76 7.71
C THR A 88 -3.47 10.51 8.55
N ASN A 89 -3.66 9.38 7.88
CA ASN A 89 -4.06 8.10 8.46
C ASN A 89 -3.11 7.02 7.94
N GLY A 90 -2.08 6.66 8.72
CA GLY A 90 -1.00 5.78 8.31
C GLY A 90 -0.04 6.44 7.30
N GLY A 91 1.26 6.43 7.61
CA GLY A 91 2.29 6.95 6.71
C GLY A 91 2.61 6.01 5.54
N ALA A 92 2.68 4.71 5.81
CA ALA A 92 2.95 3.71 4.78
C ALA A 92 1.68 3.26 4.07
N LEU A 93 0.70 2.74 4.83
CA LEU A 93 -0.56 2.25 4.29
C LEU A 93 -1.73 2.94 4.98
N SER A 94 -2.66 3.43 4.17
CA SER A 94 -3.91 4.02 4.62
C SER A 94 -5.12 3.25 4.09
N PHE A 95 -6.06 2.97 4.99
CA PHE A 95 -7.32 2.32 4.70
C PHE A 95 -8.43 3.32 5.00
N SER A 96 -8.80 4.15 4.03
CA SER A 96 -9.76 5.24 4.25
C SER A 96 -11.16 4.86 3.80
N GLY A 97 -12.15 5.06 4.68
CA GLY A 97 -13.57 4.94 4.31
C GLY A 97 -14.06 3.51 4.04
N LEU A 98 -13.36 2.50 4.57
CA LEU A 98 -13.73 1.10 4.37
C LEU A 98 -14.84 0.69 5.35
N THR A 99 -15.94 0.18 4.80
CA THR A 99 -17.05 -0.44 5.55
C THR A 99 -17.11 -1.96 5.32
N VAL A 100 -16.04 -2.53 4.77
CA VAL A 100 -15.94 -3.92 4.32
C VAL A 100 -14.99 -4.70 5.21
N LYS A 101 -15.12 -6.02 5.24
CA LYS A 101 -14.12 -6.86 5.91
C LYS A 101 -12.82 -6.84 5.11
N VAL A 102 -11.74 -6.36 5.71
CA VAL A 102 -10.42 -6.28 5.06
C VAL A 102 -9.49 -7.35 5.63
N THR A 103 -8.86 -8.13 4.75
CA THR A 103 -7.76 -9.02 5.11
C THR A 103 -6.45 -8.40 4.64
N LEU A 104 -5.56 -8.08 5.57
CA LEU A 104 -4.21 -7.60 5.29
C LEU A 104 -3.18 -8.71 5.58
N THR A 105 -2.44 -9.12 4.56
CA THR A 105 -1.31 -10.05 4.67
C THR A 105 -0.01 -9.28 4.46
N VAL A 106 0.90 -9.33 5.45
CA VAL A 106 2.21 -8.67 5.38
C VAL A 106 3.29 -9.70 5.64
N VAL A 107 4.10 -10.01 4.63
CA VAL A 107 5.14 -11.04 4.70
C VAL A 107 6.50 -10.44 4.36
N ASN A 108 7.47 -10.56 5.26
CA ASN A 108 8.84 -10.08 5.06
C ASN A 108 8.92 -8.59 4.66
N CYS A 109 8.06 -7.76 5.24
CA CYS A 109 8.03 -6.33 4.98
C CYS A 109 8.68 -5.55 6.13
N SER A 110 9.12 -4.34 5.84
CA SER A 110 9.59 -3.39 6.85
C SER A 110 8.90 -2.04 6.68
N PHE A 111 8.52 -1.42 7.80
CA PHE A 111 7.93 -0.08 7.82
C PHE A 111 8.82 0.84 8.67
N VAL A 112 9.58 1.74 8.03
CA VAL A 112 10.65 2.50 8.70
C VAL A 112 10.39 4.00 8.62
N ASN A 113 10.44 4.69 9.76
CA ASN A 113 10.28 6.15 9.83
C ASN A 113 9.03 6.68 9.12
N ASN A 114 7.95 5.90 9.10
CA ASN A 114 6.67 6.37 8.58
C ASN A 114 5.92 7.10 9.70
N THR A 115 5.31 8.23 9.35
CA THR A 115 4.59 9.10 10.28
C THR A 115 3.16 9.32 9.81
N ALA A 116 2.24 9.55 10.75
CA ALA A 116 0.93 10.09 10.44
C ALA A 116 0.57 11.24 11.39
N SER A 117 -0.19 12.21 10.90
CA SER A 117 -0.63 13.36 11.71
C SER A 117 -1.94 13.09 12.48
N GLY A 118 -2.73 12.11 12.05
CA GLY A 118 -3.97 11.68 12.68
C GLY A 118 -3.84 10.30 13.31
N ASN A 119 -4.33 9.26 12.61
CA ASN A 119 -4.35 7.89 13.13
C ASN A 119 -3.20 7.04 12.60
N GLY A 120 -2.74 6.12 13.44
CA GLY A 120 -1.65 5.22 13.12
C GLY A 120 -0.28 5.91 13.10
N GLY A 121 0.77 5.13 12.89
CA GLY A 121 2.12 5.61 12.61
C GLY A 121 2.47 5.24 11.18
N ALA A 122 2.96 4.01 11.00
CA ALA A 122 3.13 3.43 9.67
C ALA A 122 1.81 2.95 9.05
N LEU A 123 1.00 2.26 9.83
CA LEU A 123 -0.24 1.63 9.38
C LEU A 123 -1.40 2.22 10.16
N ASP A 124 -2.46 2.58 9.46
CA ASP A 124 -3.78 2.81 10.06
C ASP A 124 -4.73 1.72 9.59
N LEU A 125 -5.11 0.82 10.50
CA LEU A 125 -6.02 -0.29 10.23
C LEU A 125 -7.44 -0.03 10.75
N THR A 126 -7.79 1.22 11.02
CA THR A 126 -9.17 1.56 11.36
C THR A 126 -10.10 1.16 10.21
N GLY A 127 -11.11 0.35 10.51
CA GLY A 127 -12.01 -0.24 9.50
C GLY A 127 -11.60 -1.62 8.97
N VAL A 128 -10.46 -2.17 9.39
CA VAL A 128 -10.05 -3.55 9.09
C VAL A 128 -10.58 -4.48 10.18
N THR A 129 -11.55 -5.34 9.86
CA THR A 129 -11.97 -6.42 10.76
C THR A 129 -10.91 -7.53 10.69
N GLN A 130 -10.09 -7.68 11.73
CA GLN A 130 -9.16 -8.81 11.82
C GLN A 130 -9.97 -10.11 11.93
N SER A 131 -9.75 -11.06 11.03
CA SER A 131 -10.18 -12.45 11.27
C SER A 131 -9.04 -13.22 11.88
N GLU A 132 -9.31 -13.81 13.05
CA GLU A 132 -8.54 -14.90 13.66
C GLU A 132 -8.54 -16.14 12.76
#